data_AF-A0A8T3XJC0-F1
#
_entry.id   AF-A0A8T3XJC0-F1
#
_cell.length_a   1.000
_cell.length_b   1.000
_cell.length_c   1.000
_cell.angle_alpha   90.00
_cell.angle_beta   90.00
_cell.angle_gamma   90.00
#
_symmetry.space_group_name_H-M   'P 1'
#
loop_
_entity.id
_entity.type
_entity.pdbx_description
1 polymer ?
#
loop_
_entity_poly.entity_id
_entity_poly.type
_entity_poly.pdbx_seq_one_letter_code
_entity_poly.pdbx_strand_id
1 'polypeptide(L)'
;MKKIVIDTNFLLIPFKFRVDIFSEFDRICSFNYRLYVFEQSLNELKNIVEKQRGMDKRAAQFALKLIGLKNIQVIKTEQKNVDELIIENLAKDTVIATLDINLKKQVLEKGASAIILRKKKYLQIIERKLYK
;
A
#
# COMPACT_ATOMS: atom_id res chain seq x y z
N MET A 1 -12.01 -10.06 9.20
CA MET A 1 -11.56 -8.66 9.04
C MET A 1 -10.25 -8.70 8.27
N LYS A 2 -10.19 -8.10 7.08
CA LYS A 2 -9.00 -8.18 6.21
C LYS A 2 -7.94 -7.15 6.59
N LYS A 3 -6.68 -7.47 6.29
CA LYS A 3 -5.54 -6.55 6.44
C LYS A 3 -5.20 -5.99 5.07
N ILE A 4 -5.21 -4.67 4.92
CA ILE A 4 -4.70 -4.01 3.71
C ILE A 4 -3.34 -3.45 4.05
N VAL A 5 -2.29 -4.03 3.48
CA VAL A 5 -0.92 -3.54 3.64
C VAL A 5 -0.62 -2.60 2.47
N ILE A 6 -0.28 -1.37 2.81
CA ILE A 6 -0.05 -0.29 1.86
C ILE A 6 1.46 -0.13 1.65
N ASP A 7 1.89 -0.24 0.40
CA ASP A 7 3.25 0.04 -0.04
C ASP A 7 3.57 1.55 0.06
N THR A 8 4.84 1.89 0.31
CA THR A 8 5.32 3.27 0.49
C THR A 8 4.89 4.18 -0.65
N ASN A 9 5.10 3.73 -1.90
CA ASN A 9 4.79 4.52 -3.08
C ASN A 9 3.28 4.72 -3.29
N PHE A 10 2.46 3.81 -2.77
CA PHE A 10 1.01 3.90 -2.85
C PHE A 10 0.48 5.05 -1.98
N LEU A 11 1.11 5.32 -0.83
CA LEU A 11 0.76 6.46 0.05
C LEU A 11 1.01 7.83 -0.60
N LEU A 12 1.80 7.90 -1.67
CA LEU A 12 2.07 9.13 -2.41
C LEU A 12 0.95 9.47 -3.42
N ILE A 13 0.05 8.52 -3.73
CA ILE A 13 -1.02 8.68 -4.71
C ILE A 13 -1.91 9.90 -4.43
N PRO A 14 -2.39 10.15 -3.20
CA PRO A 14 -3.24 11.30 -2.92
C PRO A 14 -2.61 12.63 -3.29
N PHE A 15 -1.31 12.78 -3.06
CA PHE A 15 -0.59 13.99 -3.42
C PHE A 15 -0.29 14.06 -4.91
N LYS A 16 0.23 12.97 -5.50
CA LYS A 16 0.72 12.94 -6.90
C LYS A 16 -0.42 12.96 -7.93
N PHE A 17 -1.53 12.28 -7.63
CA PHE A 17 -2.61 12.07 -8.58
C PHE A 17 -3.94 12.69 -8.14
N ARG A 18 -4.00 13.32 -6.94
CA ARG A 18 -5.22 13.91 -6.37
C ARG A 18 -6.37 12.90 -6.26
N VAL A 19 -6.03 11.66 -5.91
CA VAL A 19 -6.99 10.57 -5.70
C VAL A 19 -7.11 10.30 -4.21
N ASP A 20 -8.33 10.38 -3.66
CA ASP A 20 -8.59 9.97 -2.29
C ASP A 20 -8.60 8.44 -2.18
N ILE A 21 -7.44 7.86 -1.87
CA ILE A 21 -7.28 6.41 -1.76
C ILE A 21 -8.14 5.81 -0.64
N PHE A 22 -8.52 6.58 0.38
CA PHE A 22 -9.30 6.06 1.52
C PHE A 22 -10.75 5.87 1.13
N SER A 23 -11.37 6.89 0.52
CA SER A 23 -12.70 6.77 -0.06
C SER A 23 -12.75 5.69 -1.14
N GLU A 24 -11.67 5.52 -1.90
CA GLU A 24 -11.56 4.44 -2.89
C GLU A 24 -11.40 3.05 -2.26
N PHE A 25 -10.71 2.91 -1.13
CA PHE A 25 -10.71 1.66 -0.36
C PHE A 25 -12.13 1.33 0.11
N ASP A 26 -12.85 2.29 0.68
CA ASP A 26 -14.25 2.10 1.11
C ASP A 26 -15.16 1.70 -0.06
N ARG A 27 -14.92 2.26 -1.26
CA ARG A 27 -15.68 1.93 -2.47
C ARG A 27 -15.47 0.50 -2.96
N ILE A 28 -14.22 0.01 -2.94
CA ILE A 28 -13.88 -1.30 -3.52
C ILE A 28 -13.92 -2.45 -2.51
N CYS A 29 -13.74 -2.17 -1.22
CA CYS A 29 -13.71 -3.17 -0.17
C CYS A 29 -15.10 -3.37 0.40
N SER A 30 -15.85 -4.33 -0.15
CA SER A 30 -17.14 -4.77 0.39
C SER A 30 -17.03 -5.59 1.70
N PHE A 31 -15.91 -5.46 2.42
CA PHE A 31 -15.57 -6.22 3.62
C PHE A 31 -14.89 -5.31 4.64
N ASN A 32 -15.03 -5.62 5.92
CA ASN A 32 -14.34 -4.88 6.98
C ASN A 32 -12.82 -5.09 6.88
N TYR A 33 -12.07 -3.98 6.90
CA TYR A 33 -10.63 -3.99 6.77
C TYR A 33 -9.93 -3.10 7.80
N ARG A 34 -8.63 -3.30 7.97
CA ARG A 34 -7.72 -2.39 8.66
C ARG A 34 -6.52 -2.09 7.77
N LEU A 35 -6.02 -0.86 7.85
CA LEU A 35 -4.88 -0.39 7.07
C LEU A 35 -3.58 -0.59 7.85
N TYR A 36 -2.56 -1.05 7.14
CA TYR A 36 -1.23 -1.32 7.67
C TYR A 36 -0.15 -0.77 6.76
N VAL A 37 0.97 -0.39 7.34
CA VAL A 37 2.23 -0.07 6.64
C VAL A 37 3.39 -0.74 7.38
N PHE A 38 4.48 -1.01 6.69
CA PHE A 38 5.70 -1.46 7.36
C PHE A 38 6.47 -0.29 7.95
N GLU A 39 7.21 -0.56 9.03
CA GLU A 39 8.14 0.41 9.62
C GLU A 39 9.18 0.91 8.60
N GLN A 40 9.63 0.02 7.71
CA GLN A 40 10.52 0.33 6.58
C GLN A 40 9.92 1.42 5.69
N SER A 41 8.62 1.37 5.41
CA SER A 41 7.93 2.39 4.62
C SER A 41 7.94 3.75 5.30
N LEU A 42 7.81 3.80 6.63
CA LEU A 42 7.95 5.05 7.38
C LEU A 42 9.37 5.61 7.29
N ASN A 43 10.38 4.74 7.41
CA ASN A 43 11.78 5.13 7.33
C ASN A 43 12.13 5.65 5.93
N GLU A 44 11.62 5.02 4.87
CA GLU A 44 11.78 5.49 3.49
C GLU A 44 11.16 6.88 3.29
N LEU A 45 9.92 7.09 3.77
CA LEU A 45 9.29 8.41 3.70
C LEU A 45 10.08 9.48 4.46
N LYS A 46 10.55 9.18 5.68
CA LYS A 46 11.39 10.10 6.46
C LYS A 46 12.69 10.44 5.72
N ASN A 47 13.35 9.43 5.15
CA ASN A 47 14.54 9.62 4.32
C ASN A 47 14.27 10.53 3.11
N ILE A 48 13.11 10.39 2.43
CA ILE A 48 12.71 11.29 1.35
C ILE A 48 12.54 12.72 1.87
N VAL A 49 11.90 12.90 3.03
CA VAL A 49 11.70 14.24 3.63
C VAL A 49 13.03 14.93 3.96
N GLU A 50 14.01 14.16 4.41
CA GLU A 50 15.35 14.66 4.78
C GLU A 50 16.20 14.95 3.55
N LYS A 51 16.26 14.02 2.59
CA LYS A 51 17.24 14.05 1.49
C LYS A 51 16.72 14.73 0.22
N GLN A 52 15.42 14.67 -0.05
CA GLN A 52 14.83 15.20 -1.27
C GLN A 52 14.32 16.64 -1.09
N ARG A 53 14.06 17.33 -2.21
CA ARG A 53 13.56 18.71 -2.24
C ARG A 53 12.29 18.80 -3.09
N GLY A 54 11.63 19.96 -3.04
CA GLY A 54 10.50 20.26 -3.91
C GLY A 54 9.29 19.33 -3.70
N MET A 55 8.77 18.79 -4.81
CA MET A 55 7.52 18.03 -4.81
C MET A 55 7.62 16.70 -4.06
N ASP A 56 8.74 15.98 -4.17
CA ASP A 56 8.89 14.67 -3.52
C ASP A 56 8.91 14.79 -2.00
N LYS A 57 9.61 15.80 -1.46
CA LYS A 57 9.58 16.13 -0.03
C LYS A 57 8.16 16.44 0.45
N ARG A 58 7.42 17.27 -0.29
CA ARG A 58 6.03 17.62 0.06
C ARG A 58 5.10 16.40 0.01
N ALA A 59 5.26 15.53 -0.98
CA ALA A 59 4.49 14.30 -1.10
C ALA A 59 4.76 13.35 0.08
N ALA A 60 6.02 13.16 0.47
CA ALA A 60 6.37 12.31 1.60
C ALA A 60 5.90 12.88 2.95
N GLN A 61 6.00 14.20 3.15
CA GLN A 61 5.41 14.87 4.32
C GLN A 61 3.89 14.67 4.40
N PHE A 62 3.21 14.77 3.26
CA PHE A 62 1.77 14.52 3.17
C PHE A 62 1.42 13.08 3.53
N ALA A 63 2.15 12.10 2.98
CA ALA A 63 1.97 10.69 3.29
C ALA A 63 2.15 10.38 4.79
N LEU A 64 3.20 10.90 5.43
CA LEU A 64 3.41 10.72 6.87
C LEU A 64 2.27 11.29 7.72
N LYS A 65 1.73 12.45 7.34
CA LYS A 65 0.54 13.03 8.00
C LYS A 65 -0.69 12.15 7.83
N LEU A 66 -0.91 11.61 6.62
CA LEU A 66 -2.04 10.72 6.35
C LEU A 66 -2.00 9.45 7.21
N ILE A 67 -0.82 8.85 7.38
CA ILE A 67 -0.64 7.65 8.22
C ILE A 67 -1.16 7.90 9.63
N GLY A 68 -0.78 9.03 10.24
CA GLY A 68 -1.26 9.42 11.56
C GLY A 68 -2.76 9.73 11.57
N LEU A 69 -3.24 10.58 10.67
CA LEU A 69 -4.64 11.02 10.63
C LEU A 69 -5.63 9.88 10.36
N LYS A 70 -5.22 8.87 9.60
CA LYS A 70 -6.05 7.72 9.25
C LYS A 70 -5.80 6.51 10.16
N ASN A 71 -5.06 6.69 11.24
CA ASN A 71 -4.74 5.66 12.23
C ASN A 71 -4.22 4.36 11.59
N ILE A 72 -3.36 4.49 10.56
CA ILE A 72 -2.79 3.35 9.85
C ILE A 72 -1.82 2.63 10.79
N GLN A 73 -2.01 1.33 10.98
CA GLN A 73 -1.21 0.54 11.91
C GLN A 73 0.18 0.25 11.34
N VAL A 74 1.19 0.28 12.19
CA VAL A 74 2.59 0.02 11.80
C VAL A 74 2.94 -1.42 12.15
N ILE A 75 3.37 -2.18 11.15
CA ILE A 75 3.92 -3.52 11.34
C ILE A 75 5.44 -3.38 11.47
N LYS A 76 5.95 -3.76 12.65
CA LYS A 76 7.40 -3.88 12.89
C LYS A 76 7.91 -5.20 12.32
N THR A 77 9.12 -5.18 11.81
CA THR A 77 9.78 -6.38 11.31
C THR A 77 11.28 -6.27 11.32
N GLU A 78 11.92 -7.40 11.61
CA GLU A 78 13.37 -7.59 11.64
C GLU A 78 13.97 -7.83 10.24
N GLN A 79 13.15 -8.13 9.23
CA GLN A 79 13.63 -8.38 7.87
C GLN A 79 13.88 -7.08 7.10
N LYS A 80 14.96 -7.05 6.31
CA LYS A 80 15.37 -5.87 5.53
C LYS A 80 14.62 -5.71 4.21
N ASN A 81 14.09 -6.79 3.64
CA ASN A 81 13.42 -6.77 2.34
C ASN A 81 11.90 -6.81 2.50
N VAL A 82 11.23 -5.70 2.15
CA VAL A 82 9.78 -5.52 2.29
C VAL A 82 9.02 -6.48 1.37
N ASP A 83 9.55 -6.79 0.19
CA ASP A 83 8.87 -7.66 -0.78
C ASP A 83 8.87 -9.11 -0.31
N GLU A 84 10.01 -9.61 0.17
CA GLU A 84 10.11 -10.94 0.79
C GLU A 84 9.17 -11.04 2.00
N LEU A 85 9.13 -10.00 2.82
CA LEU A 85 8.27 -9.98 3.99
C LEU A 85 6.79 -10.01 3.65
N ILE A 86 6.37 -9.22 2.66
CA ILE A 86 5.01 -9.25 2.14
C ILE A 86 4.70 -10.68 1.72
N ILE A 87 5.58 -11.28 0.93
CA ILE A 87 5.40 -12.59 0.34
C ILE A 87 5.36 -13.72 1.38
N GLU A 88 6.14 -13.63 2.46
CA GLU A 88 6.18 -14.61 3.55
C GLU A 88 5.00 -14.45 4.53
N ASN A 89 4.53 -13.21 4.73
CA ASN A 89 3.44 -12.88 5.69
C ASN A 89 2.07 -12.70 5.02
N LEU A 90 1.94 -13.07 3.74
CA LEU A 90 0.67 -13.11 3.01
C LEU A 90 -0.24 -14.22 3.59
N ALA A 91 -0.88 -13.91 4.72
CA ALA A 91 -2.04 -14.65 5.18
C ALA A 91 -3.18 -14.54 4.15
N LYS A 92 -4.08 -15.53 4.13
CA LYS A 92 -5.27 -15.53 3.24
C LYS A 92 -6.14 -14.26 3.35
N ASP A 93 -6.08 -13.58 4.50
CA ASP A 93 -6.84 -12.35 4.78
C ASP A 93 -6.06 -11.05 4.51
N THR A 94 -4.90 -11.13 3.86
CA THR A 94 -4.07 -9.98 3.52
C THR A 94 -4.30 -9.55 2.06
N VAL A 95 -4.44 -8.24 1.85
CA VAL A 95 -4.52 -7.58 0.55
C VAL A 95 -3.39 -6.57 0.44
N ILE A 96 -2.65 -6.59 -0.67
CA ILE A 96 -1.51 -5.68 -0.88
C ILE A 96 -1.89 -4.53 -1.79
N ALA A 97 -1.79 -3.29 -1.32
CA ALA A 97 -1.96 -2.09 -2.14
C ALA A 97 -0.59 -1.61 -2.64
N THR A 98 -0.28 -1.84 -3.92
CA THR A 98 1.02 -1.51 -4.52
C THR A 98 0.88 -0.98 -5.95
N LEU A 99 1.90 -0.24 -6.40
CA LEU A 99 2.08 0.16 -7.79
C LEU A 99 3.07 -0.74 -8.54
N ASP A 100 3.76 -1.64 -7.84
CA ASP A 100 4.77 -2.52 -8.42
C ASP A 100 4.12 -3.71 -9.16
N ILE A 101 4.52 -3.91 -10.42
CA ILE A 101 3.98 -4.96 -11.29
C ILE A 101 4.47 -6.35 -10.86
N ASN A 102 5.73 -6.46 -10.42
CA ASN A 102 6.36 -7.70 -9.98
C ASN A 102 5.78 -8.14 -8.63
N LEU A 103 5.69 -7.23 -7.66
CA LEU A 103 5.10 -7.53 -6.35
C LEU A 103 3.64 -7.98 -6.52
N LYS A 104 2.86 -7.26 -7.32
CA LYS A 104 1.49 -7.68 -7.68
C LYS A 104 1.46 -9.09 -8.26
N LYS A 105 2.36 -9.43 -9.20
CA LYS A 105 2.39 -10.77 -9.81
C LYS A 105 2.64 -11.85 -8.75
N GLN A 106 3.63 -11.65 -7.89
CA GLN A 106 3.98 -12.57 -6.81
C GLN A 106 2.83 -12.75 -5.79
N VAL A 107 2.16 -11.65 -5.42
CA VAL A 107 0.98 -11.67 -4.53
C VAL A 107 -0.13 -12.54 -5.12
N LEU A 108 -0.43 -12.35 -6.41
CA LEU A 108 -1.47 -13.10 -7.09
C LEU A 108 -1.10 -14.59 -7.27
N GLU A 109 0.16 -14.90 -7.57
CA GLU A 109 0.66 -16.29 -7.68
C GLU A 109 0.49 -17.06 -6.37
N LYS A 110 0.67 -16.38 -5.22
CA LYS A 110 0.41 -16.94 -3.88
C LYS A 110 -1.06 -17.00 -3.49
N GLY A 111 -1.98 -16.58 -4.37
CA GLY A 111 -3.42 -16.68 -4.15
C GLY A 111 -4.01 -15.58 -3.27
N ALA A 112 -3.28 -14.49 -3.04
CA ALA A 112 -3.79 -13.32 -2.35
C ALA A 112 -4.28 -12.24 -3.33
N SER A 113 -5.00 -11.25 -2.81
CA SER A 113 -5.53 -10.13 -3.62
C SER A 113 -4.59 -8.92 -3.57
N ALA A 114 -4.56 -8.15 -4.67
CA ALA A 114 -3.83 -6.90 -4.76
C ALA A 114 -4.76 -5.73 -5.09
N ILE A 115 -4.48 -4.54 -4.57
CA ILE A 115 -5.16 -3.29 -4.93
C ILE A 115 -4.20 -2.44 -5.75
N ILE A 116 -4.68 -1.93 -6.88
CA ILE A 116 -3.89 -1.11 -7.80
C ILE A 116 -4.62 0.18 -8.17
N LEU A 117 -3.84 1.20 -8.56
CA LEU A 117 -4.37 2.41 -9.16
C LEU A 117 -4.56 2.23 -10.68
N ARG A 118 -5.78 2.45 -11.16
CA ARG A 118 -6.13 2.42 -12.59
C ARG A 118 -6.32 3.82 -13.13
N LYS A 119 -5.74 4.06 -14.32
CA LYS A 119 -5.84 5.32 -15.08
C LYS A 119 -5.48 6.57 -14.26
N LYS A 120 -4.69 6.41 -13.18
CA LYS A 120 -4.40 7.47 -12.19
C LYS A 120 -5.65 8.13 -11.59
N LYS A 121 -6.77 7.40 -11.51
CA LYS A 121 -8.08 7.95 -11.13
C LYS A 121 -8.81 7.15 -10.06
N TYR A 122 -8.75 5.83 -10.11
CA TYR A 122 -9.54 4.98 -9.23
C TYR A 122 -8.79 3.70 -8.86
N LEU A 123 -9.14 3.12 -7.71
CA LEU A 123 -8.58 1.86 -7.24
C LEU A 123 -9.38 0.66 -7.78
N GLN A 124 -8.70 -0.47 -7.92
CA GLN A 124 -9.30 -1.73 -8.32
C GLN A 124 -8.66 -2.89 -7.55
N ILE A 125 -9.48 -3.79 -7.01
CA ILE A 125 -9.03 -5.09 -6.48
C ILE A 125 -8.79 -6.03 -7.67
N ILE A 126 -7.62 -6.67 -7.67
CA ILE A 126 -7.23 -7.72 -8.58
C ILE A 126 -7.04 -8.99 -7.76
N GLU A 127 -7.65 -10.06 -8.24
CA GLU A 127 -7.55 -11.39 -7.65
C GLU A 127 -7.04 -12.37 -8.70
N ARG A 128 -6.45 -13.48 -8.27
CA ARG A 128 -6.02 -14.51 -9.21
C ARG A 128 -7.25 -15.03 -9.94
N LYS A 129 -7.34 -14.80 -11.25
CA LYS A 129 -8.33 -15.48 -12.09
C LYS A 129 -7.97 -16.96 -12.11
N LEU A 130 -8.69 -17.76 -11.34
CA LEU A 130 -8.76 -19.20 -11.59
C LEU A 130 -9.54 -19.34 -12.90
N TYR A 131 -8.83 -19.44 -14.02
CA TYR A 131 -9.42 -20.05 -15.20
C TYR A 131 -9.75 -21.49 -14.80
N LYS A 132 -11.05 -21.80 -14.70
CA LYS A 132 -11.54 -23.18 -14.71
C LYS A 132 -11.51 -23.68 -16.15
#